data_AF-F3FKR1-F1
#
_entry.id   AF-F3FKR1-F1
#
_cell.length_a   1.000
_cell.length_b   1.000
_cell.length_c   1.000
_cell.angle_alpha   90.00
_cell.angle_beta   90.00
_cell.angle_gamma   90.00
#
_symmetry.space_group_name_H-M   'P 1'
#
loop_
_entity.id
_entity.type
_entity.pdbx_description
1 polymer ?
#
loop_
_entity_poly.entity_id
_entity_poly.type
_entity_poly.pdbx_seq_one_letter_code
_entity_poly.pdbx_strand_id
1 'polypeptide(L)' 'MKTKVAIIGSGPSGLLLGQLLQRAGIDNVILERKDPDY' A
#
# COMPACT_ATOMS: atom_id res chain seq x y z
N MET A 1 -12.40 -5.71 6.72
CA MET A 1 -11.88 -5.09 5.49
C MET A 1 -11.60 -6.16 4.46
N LYS A 2 -11.97 -5.96 3.20
CA LYS A 2 -11.65 -6.85 2.07
C LYS A 2 -11.09 -5.96 0.97
N THR A 3 -9.90 -6.29 0.45
CA THR A 3 -9.24 -5.58 -0.65
C THR A 3 -8.72 -6.60 -1.66
N LYS A 4 -8.39 -6.18 -2.88
CA LYS A 4 -7.83 -7.09 -3.90
C LYS A 4 -6.35 -7.35 -3.65
N VAL A 5 -5.63 -6.38 -3.11
CA VAL A 5 -4.19 -6.45 -2.85
C VAL A 5 -3.86 -5.88 -1.48
N ALA A 6 -3.18 -6.67 -0.65
CA ALA A 6 -2.55 -6.18 0.58
C ALA A 6 -1.04 -6.01 0.34
N ILE A 7 -0.50 -4.84 0.63
CA ILE A 7 0.92 -4.49 0.53
C ILE A 7 1.50 -4.43 1.94
N ILE A 8 2.59 -5.14 2.19
CA ILE A 8 3.29 -5.14 3.48
C ILE A 8 4.55 -4.28 3.36
N GLY A 9 4.59 -3.19 4.13
CA GLY A 9 5.65 -2.19 4.15
C GLY A 9 5.27 -0.89 3.42
N SER A 10 5.38 0.25 4.09
CA SER A 10 5.11 1.59 3.50
C SER A 10 6.37 2.30 3.03
N GLY A 11 7.42 1.56 2.67
CA GLY A 11 8.60 2.11 2.03
C GLY A 11 8.31 2.62 0.61
N PRO A 12 9.32 3.22 -0.07
CA PRO A 12 9.14 3.81 -1.41
C PRO A 12 8.53 2.84 -2.42
N SER A 13 8.94 1.57 -2.40
CA SER A 13 8.43 0.54 -3.31
C SER A 13 6.95 0.22 -3.06
N GLY A 14 6.53 0.13 -1.79
CA GLY A 14 5.15 -0.18 -1.41
C GLY A 14 4.20 0.97 -1.78
N LEU A 15 4.63 2.21 -1.55
CA LEU A 15 3.89 3.40 -1.92
C LEU A 15 3.80 3.56 -3.45
N LEU A 16 4.90 3.33 -4.18
CA LEU A 16 4.89 3.36 -5.65
C LEU A 16 3.93 2.32 -6.22
N LEU A 17 3.98 1.09 -5.71
CA LEU A 17 3.07 0.03 -6.13
C LEU A 17 1.61 0.41 -5.83
N GLY A 18 1.30 0.90 -4.64
CA GLY A 18 -0.04 1.34 -4.26
C GLY A 18 -0.58 2.40 -5.22
N GLN A 19 0.25 3.38 -5.59
CA GLN A 19 -0.13 4.42 -6.54
C GLN A 19 -0.38 3.87 -7.95
N LEU A 20 0.44 2.92 -8.42
CA LEU A 20 0.24 2.26 -9.71
C LEU A 20 -1.06 1.45 -9.74
N LEU A 21 -1.34 0.69 -8.68
CA LEU A 21 -2.57 -0.09 -8.54
C LEU A 21 -3.80 0.82 -8.50
N GLN A 22 -3.73 1.94 -7.77
CA GLN A 22 -4.82 2.91 -7.71
C GLN A 22 -5.08 3.54 -9.10
N ARG A 23 -4.04 3.88 -9.86
CA ARG A 23 -4.17 4.35 -11.25
C ARG A 23 -4.77 3.29 -12.19
N ALA A 24 -4.57 2.02 -11.90
CA ALA A 24 -5.15 0.90 -12.64
C ALA A 24 -6.58 0.52 -12.17
N GLY A 25 -7.16 1.22 -11.18
CA GLY A 25 -8.48 0.89 -10.63
C GLY A 25 -8.49 -0.38 -9.76
N ILE A 26 -7.32 -0.77 -9.23
CA ILE A 26 -7.15 -1.93 -8.36
C ILE A 26 -7.11 -1.45 -6.91
N ASP A 27 -8.14 -1.82 -6.17
CA ASP A 27 -8.26 -1.54 -4.74
C ASP A 27 -7.13 -2.24 -3.96
N ASN A 28 -6.46 -1.48 -3.08
CA ASN A 28 -5.31 -1.95 -2.33
C ASN A 28 -5.25 -1.32 -0.92
N VAL A 29 -4.62 -2.03 0.02
CA VAL A 29 -4.33 -1.55 1.38
C VAL A 29 -2.86 -1.75 1.68
N ILE A 30 -2.21 -0.74 2.26
CA ILE A 30 -0.81 -0.80 2.72
C ILE A 30 -0.80 -0.95 4.25
N LEU A 31 -0.02 -1.90 4.75
CA LEU A 31 0.19 -2.14 6.18
C LEU A 31 1.67 -1.93 6.51
N GLU A 32 1.97 -1.05 7.45
CA GLU A 32 3.30 -0.83 8.00
C GLU A 32 3.28 -1.04 9.51
N ARG A 33 4.37 -1.60 10.05
CA ARG A 33 4.52 -1.85 11.49
C ARG A 33 4.92 -0.59 12.25
N LYS A 34 5.72 0.27 11.62
CA LYS A 34 6.18 1.52 12.21
C LYS A 34 5.18 2.64 12.02
N ASP A 35 5.07 3.52 13.00
CA ASP A 35 4.41 4.79 12.82
C ASP A 35 5.24 5.68 11.87
N PRO A 36 4.61 6.55 11.05
CA PRO A 36 5.32 7.43 10.13
C PRO A 36 6.34 8.36 10.81
N ASP A 37 6.14 8.64 12.10
CA ASP A 37 6.95 9.55 12.91
C ASP A 37 8.08 8.84 13.69
N TYR A 38 8.29 7.52 13.52
CA TYR A 38 9.30 6.73 14.24
C TYR A 38 10.30 5.97 13.34
#